data_AF-A0A6P0Z8B1-F1
#
_entry.id   AF-A0A6P0Z8B1-F1
#
_cell.length_a   1.000
_cell.length_b   1.000
_cell.length_c   1.000
_cell.angle_alpha   90.00
_cell.angle_beta   90.00
_cell.angle_gamma   90.00
#
_symmetry.space_group_name_H-M   'P 1'
#
loop_
_entity.id
_entity.type
_entity.pdbx_description
1 polymer ?
#
loop_
_entity_poly.entity_id
_entity_poly.type
_entity_poly.pdbx_seq_one_letter_code
_entity_poly.pdbx_strand_id
1 'polypeptide(L)'
;MAKTIKRKAKKKQKVGEAVRTDKWKLHPTELQHQYCLLTVSEYRKFVRALIGMAYTHWHQMADMSNKERLAFVETLIHPTAKRPSVKYEYFKKAKHKSVLKFPSYLRRAAIDNAIGQVSSFVTRYRTWQSGIGNRRDTKPPRLTADTDVYPALYHGRRSGHST
;
A
#
# COMPACT_ATOMS: atom_id res chain seq x y z
N MET A 1 -22.30 49.67 -40.32
CA MET A 1 -23.12 48.44 -40.14
C MET A 1 -22.21 47.25 -39.79
N ALA A 2 -21.86 47.06 -38.52
CA ALA A 2 -20.97 45.96 -38.09
C ALA A 2 -21.79 44.79 -37.52
N LYS A 3 -21.76 43.62 -38.20
CA LYS A 3 -22.45 42.41 -37.75
C LYS A 3 -21.66 41.76 -36.61
N THR A 4 -22.25 41.72 -35.41
CA THR A 4 -21.70 41.02 -34.24
C THR A 4 -21.86 39.51 -34.41
N ILE A 5 -20.75 38.79 -34.55
CA ILE A 5 -20.73 37.31 -34.60
C ILE A 5 -20.86 36.79 -33.16
N LYS A 6 -22.06 36.31 -32.79
CA LYS A 6 -22.29 35.62 -31.52
C LYS A 6 -21.55 34.27 -31.51
N ARG A 7 -20.47 34.16 -30.73
CA ARG A 7 -19.82 32.88 -30.43
C ARG A 7 -20.76 32.03 -29.56
N LYS A 8 -21.30 30.93 -30.11
CA LYS A 8 -22.05 29.94 -29.32
C LYS A 8 -21.10 29.18 -28.39
N ALA A 9 -21.39 29.17 -27.09
CA ALA A 9 -20.66 28.38 -26.11
C ALA A 9 -20.88 26.88 -26.39
N LYS A 10 -19.80 26.10 -26.55
CA LYS A 10 -19.86 24.64 -26.61
C LYS A 10 -20.27 24.12 -25.22
N LYS A 11 -21.39 23.40 -25.17
CA LYS A 11 -21.86 22.66 -23.98
C LYS A 11 -20.77 21.65 -23.57
N LYS A 12 -20.21 21.79 -22.37
CA LYS A 12 -19.32 20.77 -21.78
C LYS A 12 -20.13 19.48 -21.60
N GLN A 13 -19.71 18.43 -22.29
CA GLN A 13 -20.25 17.09 -22.12
C GLN A 13 -19.82 16.58 -20.74
N LYS A 14 -20.77 16.40 -19.82
CA LYS A 14 -20.53 15.69 -18.57
C LYS A 14 -20.26 14.23 -18.91
N VAL A 15 -19.00 13.82 -18.91
CA VAL A 15 -18.62 12.40 -18.88
C VAL A 15 -18.88 11.90 -17.46
N GLY A 16 -20.16 11.69 -17.14
CA GLY A 16 -20.55 10.85 -16.01
C GLY A 16 -20.55 9.42 -16.50
N GLU A 17 -19.38 8.80 -16.55
CA GLU A 17 -19.30 7.36 -16.77
C GLU A 17 -19.94 6.71 -15.54
N ALA A 18 -21.13 6.16 -15.76
CA ALA A 18 -21.94 5.52 -14.73
C ALA A 18 -21.20 4.27 -14.24
N VAL A 19 -20.36 4.43 -13.22
CA VAL A 19 -19.83 3.29 -12.47
C VAL A 19 -21.03 2.63 -11.80
N ARG A 20 -21.52 1.54 -12.40
CA ARG A 20 -22.57 0.69 -11.83
C ARG A 20 -22.05 0.14 -10.51
N THR A 21 -22.44 0.79 -9.42
CA THR A 21 -22.09 0.42 -8.06
C THR A 21 -23.16 -0.51 -7.52
N ASP A 22 -23.17 -1.75 -8.03
CA ASP A 22 -24.04 -2.79 -7.48
C ASP A 22 -23.54 -3.12 -6.06
N LYS A 23 -24.37 -2.80 -5.05
CA LYS A 23 -24.10 -3.13 -3.65
C LYS A 23 -24.68 -4.50 -3.37
N TRP A 24 -23.82 -5.52 -3.41
CA TRP A 24 -24.20 -6.89 -3.08
C TRP A 24 -24.28 -7.05 -1.56
N LYS A 25 -25.45 -7.45 -1.05
CA LYS A 25 -25.59 -7.92 0.33
C LYS A 25 -25.06 -9.34 0.39
N LEU A 26 -23.79 -9.48 0.77
CA LEU A 26 -23.23 -10.79 1.07
C LEU A 26 -23.85 -11.28 2.38
N HIS A 27 -24.22 -12.57 2.42
CA HIS A 27 -24.67 -13.26 3.63
C HIS A 27 -23.64 -14.34 3.97
N PRO A 28 -22.49 -13.97 4.53
CA PRO A 28 -21.41 -14.91 4.71
C PRO A 28 -21.71 -15.77 5.94
N THR A 29 -21.32 -17.04 5.89
CA THR A 29 -21.46 -17.95 7.03
C THR A 29 -20.50 -17.55 8.14
N GLU A 30 -20.80 -17.85 9.40
CA GLU A 30 -19.91 -17.57 10.54
C GLU A 30 -18.48 -18.10 10.30
N LEU A 31 -18.35 -19.30 9.74
CA LEU A 31 -17.05 -19.88 9.39
C LEU A 31 -16.26 -19.02 8.37
N GLN A 32 -16.96 -18.41 7.41
CA GLN A 32 -16.34 -17.53 6.41
C GLN A 32 -15.86 -16.21 7.06
N HIS A 33 -16.59 -15.70 8.05
CA HIS A 33 -16.13 -14.54 8.84
C HIS A 33 -14.83 -14.85 9.58
N GLN A 34 -14.76 -16.02 10.22
CA GLN A 34 -13.55 -16.46 10.94
C GLN A 34 -12.34 -16.57 9.98
N TYR A 35 -12.52 -17.18 8.80
CA TYR A 35 -11.44 -17.27 7.81
C TYR A 35 -10.98 -15.90 7.29
N CYS A 36 -11.89 -14.95 7.11
CA CYS A 36 -11.55 -13.57 6.75
C CYS A 36 -10.69 -12.91 7.83
N LEU A 37 -11.08 -13.02 9.11
CA LEU A 37 -10.31 -12.45 10.22
C LEU A 37 -8.91 -13.07 10.34
N LEU A 38 -8.79 -14.39 10.19
CA LEU A 38 -7.50 -15.08 10.17
C LEU A 38 -6.62 -14.62 9.00
N THR A 39 -7.21 -14.44 7.82
CA THR A 39 -6.48 -13.94 6.64
C THR A 39 -5.97 -12.53 6.86
N VAL A 40 -6.78 -11.64 7.44
CA VAL A 40 -6.37 -10.26 7.79
C VAL A 40 -5.24 -10.28 8.81
N SER A 41 -5.33 -11.13 9.84
CA SER A 41 -4.28 -11.28 10.85
C SER A 41 -2.94 -11.70 10.24
N GLU A 42 -2.94 -12.71 9.37
CA GLU A 42 -1.73 -13.15 8.67
C GLU A 42 -1.18 -12.09 7.72
N TYR A 43 -2.05 -11.37 7.01
CA TYR A 43 -1.67 -10.26 6.14
C TYR A 43 -0.97 -9.14 6.93
N ARG A 44 -1.49 -8.75 8.10
CA ARG A 44 -0.90 -7.72 8.96
C ARG A 44 0.46 -8.13 9.51
N LYS A 45 0.61 -9.39 9.93
CA LYS A 45 1.92 -9.94 10.35
C LYS A 45 2.94 -9.86 9.22
N PHE A 46 2.51 -10.16 8.00
CA PHE A 46 3.36 -10.08 6.82
C PHE A 46 3.79 -8.63 6.52
N VAL A 47 2.85 -7.69 6.48
CA VAL A 47 3.15 -6.25 6.26
C VAL A 47 4.11 -5.73 7.33
N ARG A 48 3.90 -6.08 8.61
CA ARG A 48 4.80 -5.67 9.71
C ARG A 48 6.25 -6.11 9.47
N ALA A 49 6.46 -7.35 9.03
CA ALA A 49 7.79 -7.84 8.70
C ALA A 49 8.40 -7.09 7.50
N LEU A 50 7.59 -6.79 6.48
CA LEU A 50 8.02 -6.02 5.31
C LEU A 50 8.41 -4.58 5.66
N ILE A 51 7.72 -3.93 6.59
CA ILE A 51 8.03 -2.55 7.03
C ILE A 51 9.46 -2.48 7.58
N GLY A 52 9.83 -3.42 8.46
CA GLY A 52 11.19 -3.48 9.02
C GLY A 52 12.24 -3.66 7.94
N MET A 53 12.02 -4.61 7.02
CA MET A 53 12.93 -4.86 5.90
C MET A 53 13.04 -3.65 4.95
N ALA A 54 11.91 -3.05 4.58
CA ALA A 54 11.86 -1.89 3.69
C ALA A 54 12.57 -0.68 4.30
N TYR A 55 12.48 -0.49 5.62
CA TYR A 55 13.22 0.57 6.31
C TYR A 55 14.74 0.32 6.27
N THR A 56 15.20 -0.92 6.48
CA THR A 56 16.64 -1.24 6.41
C THR A 56 17.24 -0.98 5.03
N HIS A 57 16.49 -1.25 3.95
CA HIS A 57 16.95 -1.03 2.57
C HIS A 57 16.50 0.30 1.97
N TRP A 58 15.97 1.22 2.78
CA TRP A 58 15.41 2.47 2.28
C TRP A 58 16.43 3.29 1.48
N HIS A 59 17.69 3.29 1.90
CA HIS A 59 18.81 3.95 1.21
C HIS A 59 18.98 3.50 -0.25
N GLN A 60 18.82 2.20 -0.54
CA GLN A 60 18.90 1.66 -1.90
C GLN A 60 17.65 1.97 -2.72
N MET A 61 16.50 2.10 -2.05
CA MET A 61 15.20 2.29 -2.68
C MET A 61 14.83 3.77 -2.90
N ALA A 62 15.56 4.71 -2.30
CA ALA A 62 15.20 6.13 -2.28
C ALA A 62 15.05 6.72 -3.69
N ASP A 63 15.97 6.39 -4.60
CA ASP A 63 16.02 6.97 -5.95
C ASP A 63 15.23 6.15 -7.00
N MET A 64 14.76 4.96 -6.62
CA MET A 64 14.03 4.07 -7.51
C MET A 64 12.57 4.51 -7.71
N SER A 65 12.00 4.18 -8.87
CA SER A 65 10.55 4.30 -9.11
C SER A 65 9.75 3.31 -8.27
N ASN A 66 8.45 3.56 -8.06
CA ASN A 66 7.60 2.66 -7.28
C ASN A 66 7.56 1.22 -7.83
N LYS A 67 7.62 1.06 -9.16
CA LYS A 67 7.64 -0.26 -9.80
C LYS A 67 8.95 -1.01 -9.51
N GLU A 68 10.07 -0.31 -9.55
CA GLU A 68 11.39 -0.87 -9.26
C GLU A 68 11.52 -1.22 -7.78
N ARG A 69 11.02 -0.37 -6.88
CA ARG A 69 10.96 -0.65 -5.45
C ARG A 69 10.18 -1.94 -5.15
N LEU A 70 9.02 -2.12 -5.80
CA LEU A 70 8.22 -3.33 -5.70
C LEU A 70 8.99 -4.56 -6.18
N ALA A 71 9.62 -4.49 -7.35
CA ALA A 71 10.38 -5.59 -7.92
C ALA A 71 11.63 -5.96 -7.08
N PHE A 72 12.31 -4.95 -6.53
CA PHE A 72 13.45 -5.13 -5.64
C PHE A 72 13.04 -5.86 -4.35
N VAL A 73 11.96 -5.41 -3.71
CA VAL A 73 11.46 -6.07 -2.50
C VAL A 73 10.92 -7.47 -2.80
N GLU A 74 10.20 -7.67 -3.90
CA GLU A 74 9.69 -8.98 -4.32
C GLU A 74 10.84 -10.00 -4.48
N THR A 75 11.95 -9.54 -5.06
CA THR A 75 13.19 -10.32 -5.21
C THR A 75 13.83 -10.71 -3.87
N LEU A 76 13.71 -9.87 -2.85
CA LEU A 76 14.30 -10.13 -1.53
C LEU A 76 13.49 -11.12 -0.68
N ILE A 77 12.21 -11.35 -1.02
CA ILE A 77 11.30 -12.18 -0.21
C ILE A 77 10.95 -13.51 -0.87
N HIS A 78 10.81 -13.53 -2.20
CA HIS A 78 10.25 -14.67 -2.92
C HIS A 78 11.31 -15.34 -3.79
N PRO A 79 11.64 -16.62 -3.53
CA PRO A 79 12.49 -17.38 -4.43
C PRO A 79 11.71 -17.67 -5.70
N THR A 80 12.36 -17.48 -6.84
CA THR A 80 11.82 -17.83 -8.16
C THR A 80 12.68 -18.94 -8.75
N ALA A 81 12.18 -19.72 -9.71
CA ALA A 81 12.98 -20.76 -10.37
C ALA A 81 14.31 -20.24 -10.95
N LYS A 82 14.30 -19.01 -11.48
CA LYS A 82 15.50 -18.31 -11.99
C LYS A 82 16.38 -17.69 -10.90
N ARG A 83 15.90 -17.61 -9.65
CA ARG A 83 16.59 -16.99 -8.51
C ARG A 83 16.24 -17.73 -7.21
N PRO A 84 16.92 -18.85 -6.94
CA PRO A 84 16.63 -19.70 -5.77
C PRO A 84 17.23 -19.13 -4.46
N SER A 85 18.28 -18.31 -4.55
CA SER A 85 18.90 -17.65 -3.41
C SER A 85 18.14 -16.37 -3.04
N VAL A 86 17.69 -16.32 -1.79
CA VAL A 86 16.92 -15.20 -1.24
C VAL A 86 17.61 -14.80 0.05
N LYS A 87 17.91 -13.50 0.21
CA LYS A 87 18.68 -12.96 1.34
C LYS A 87 17.97 -13.18 2.69
N TYR A 88 16.64 -13.17 2.69
CA TYR A 88 15.84 -13.32 3.91
C TYR A 88 15.25 -14.73 4.04
N GLU A 89 15.98 -15.62 4.71
CA GLU A 89 15.48 -16.95 5.11
C GLU A 89 14.33 -16.88 6.12
N TYR A 90 14.12 -15.71 6.75
CA TYR A 90 13.00 -15.45 7.65
C TYR A 90 11.65 -15.88 7.04
N PHE A 91 11.44 -15.62 5.74
CA PHE A 91 10.23 -16.01 5.02
C PHE A 91 10.20 -17.48 4.57
N LYS A 92 11.36 -18.16 4.59
CA LYS A 92 11.47 -19.60 4.29
C LYS A 92 11.16 -20.47 5.51
N LYS A 93 11.34 -19.96 6.73
CA LYS A 93 11.06 -20.70 7.98
C LYS A 93 9.57 -21.08 8.09
N ALA A 94 9.30 -22.26 8.64
CA ALA A 94 7.95 -22.85 8.71
C ALA A 94 6.88 -21.92 9.29
N LYS A 95 7.24 -21.07 10.27
CA LYS A 95 6.37 -20.09 10.92
C LYS A 95 5.83 -18.99 9.97
N HIS A 96 6.50 -18.76 8.85
CA HIS A 96 6.13 -17.74 7.85
C HIS A 96 5.90 -18.34 6.46
N LYS A 97 5.74 -19.68 6.35
CA LYS A 97 5.48 -20.34 5.06
C LYS A 97 4.17 -19.89 4.42
N SER A 98 3.21 -19.39 5.23
CA SER A 98 1.99 -18.71 4.75
C SER A 98 2.32 -17.57 3.79
N VAL A 99 3.44 -16.87 4.02
CA VAL A 99 3.90 -15.76 3.19
C VAL A 99 4.29 -16.19 1.79
N LEU A 100 4.97 -17.33 1.66
CA LEU A 100 5.37 -17.89 0.36
C LEU A 100 4.17 -18.39 -0.44
N LYS A 101 3.12 -18.83 0.25
CA LYS A 101 1.87 -19.30 -0.36
C LYS A 101 0.90 -18.17 -0.71
N PHE A 102 1.18 -16.91 -0.36
CA PHE A 102 0.31 -15.81 -0.75
C PHE A 102 0.27 -15.65 -2.28
N PRO A 103 -0.92 -15.40 -2.85
CA PRO A 103 -1.06 -15.00 -4.25
C PRO A 103 -0.21 -13.77 -4.58
N SER A 104 0.28 -13.70 -5.82
CA SER A 104 1.17 -12.62 -6.27
C SER A 104 0.61 -11.22 -6.05
N TYR A 105 -0.68 -11.01 -6.34
CA TYR A 105 -1.37 -9.72 -6.16
C TYR A 105 -1.36 -9.29 -4.69
N LEU A 106 -1.59 -10.24 -3.77
CA LEU A 106 -1.67 -9.95 -2.35
C LEU A 106 -0.29 -9.59 -1.78
N ARG A 107 0.76 -10.26 -2.28
CA ARG A 107 2.15 -9.92 -1.92
C ARG A 107 2.51 -8.52 -2.39
N ARG A 108 2.23 -8.19 -3.65
CA ARG A 108 2.51 -6.84 -4.19
C ARG A 108 1.77 -5.76 -3.44
N ALA A 109 0.49 -5.99 -3.08
CA ALA A 109 -0.26 -5.06 -2.25
C ALA A 109 0.37 -4.89 -0.85
N ALA A 110 0.83 -5.97 -0.22
CA ALA A 110 1.53 -5.89 1.07
C ALA A 110 2.83 -5.09 0.99
N ILE A 111 3.62 -5.31 -0.07
CA ILE A 111 4.87 -4.59 -0.31
C ILE A 111 4.58 -3.10 -0.54
N ASP A 112 3.59 -2.77 -1.37
CA ASP A 112 3.23 -1.37 -1.66
C ASP A 112 2.77 -0.64 -0.39
N ASN A 113 1.94 -1.28 0.42
CA ASN A 113 1.53 -0.75 1.73
C ASN A 113 2.74 -0.52 2.65
N ALA A 114 3.67 -1.47 2.74
CA ALA A 114 4.87 -1.32 3.56
C ALA A 114 5.77 -0.17 3.09
N ILE A 115 6.01 -0.07 1.78
CA ILE A 115 6.79 1.03 1.17
C ILE A 115 6.11 2.38 1.43
N GLY A 116 4.78 2.46 1.26
CA GLY A 116 4.02 3.67 1.52
C GLY A 116 4.17 4.16 2.97
N GLN A 117 4.09 3.24 3.94
CA GLN A 117 4.28 3.57 5.35
C GLN A 117 5.68 4.06 5.66
N VAL A 118 6.71 3.40 5.12
CA VAL A 118 8.11 3.82 5.30
C VAL A 118 8.36 5.17 4.64
N SER A 119 7.89 5.37 3.41
CA SER A 119 8.01 6.63 2.67
C SER A 119 7.37 7.80 3.42
N SER A 120 6.15 7.59 3.92
CA SER A 120 5.43 8.56 4.73
C SER A 120 6.19 8.89 6.02
N PHE A 121 6.70 7.86 6.71
CA PHE A 121 7.52 8.04 7.90
C PHE A 121 8.79 8.84 7.62
N VAL A 122 9.58 8.48 6.61
CA VAL A 122 10.83 9.17 6.27
C VAL A 122 10.57 10.63 5.90
N THR A 123 9.50 10.90 5.16
CA THR A 123 9.11 12.27 4.78
C THR A 123 8.77 13.09 6.02
N ARG A 124 7.88 12.58 6.89
CA ARG A 124 7.53 13.26 8.16
C ARG A 124 8.75 13.46 9.05
N TYR A 125 9.65 12.48 9.11
CA TYR A 125 10.87 12.55 9.90
C TYR A 125 11.80 13.65 9.38
N ARG A 126 12.00 13.75 8.06
CA ARG A 126 12.78 14.82 7.42
C ARG A 126 12.17 16.21 7.66
N THR A 127 10.85 16.35 7.54
CA THR A 127 10.15 17.60 7.87
C THR A 127 10.30 17.94 9.35
N TRP A 128 10.27 16.94 10.23
CA TRP A 128 10.50 17.15 11.65
C TRP A 128 11.93 17.67 11.93
N GLN A 129 12.93 17.06 11.27
CA GLN A 129 14.33 17.46 11.37
C GLN A 129 14.61 18.87 10.82
N SER A 130 13.90 19.31 9.78
CA SER A 130 14.08 20.66 9.22
C SER A 130 13.45 21.76 10.08
N GLY A 131 12.70 21.41 11.13
CA GLY A 131 12.05 22.38 12.02
C GLY A 131 10.86 23.13 11.41
N ILE A 132 10.50 22.83 10.14
CA ILE A 132 9.42 23.52 9.44
C ILE A 132 8.07 23.09 10.03
N GLY A 133 7.38 24.03 10.67
CA GLY A 133 6.03 23.80 11.21
C GLY A 133 5.98 23.06 12.56
N ASN A 134 7.12 22.87 13.23
CA ASN A 134 7.15 22.23 14.56
C ASN A 134 7.05 23.26 15.68
N ARG A 135 6.26 22.93 16.70
CA ARG A 135 6.31 23.62 17.99
C ARG A 135 7.49 23.07 18.80
N ARG A 136 7.95 23.83 19.79
CA ARG A 136 9.06 23.42 20.68
C ARG A 136 8.85 22.05 21.33
N ASP A 137 7.60 21.67 21.58
CA ASP A 137 7.23 20.42 22.26
C ASP A 137 6.85 19.27 21.30
N THR A 138 7.04 19.44 19.99
CA THR A 138 6.66 18.43 19.00
C THR A 138 7.59 17.22 19.08
N LYS A 139 7.06 16.08 19.55
CA LYS A 139 7.78 14.79 19.58
C LYS A 139 8.11 14.29 18.17
N PRO A 140 9.22 13.55 18.01
CA PRO A 140 9.57 12.97 16.71
C PRO A 140 8.50 11.98 16.24
N PRO A 141 8.21 11.96 14.93
CA PRO A 141 7.38 10.92 14.33
C PRO A 141 7.92 9.54 14.66
N ARG A 142 7.03 8.57 14.87
CA ARG A 142 7.39 7.16 15.11
C ARG A 142 6.94 6.32 13.92
N LEU A 143 7.72 5.27 13.63
CA LEU A 143 7.35 4.28 12.62
C LEU A 143 6.34 3.30 13.23
N THR A 144 5.07 3.46 12.88
CA THR A 144 4.01 2.54 13.33
C THR A 144 4.02 1.29 12.47
N ALA A 145 4.60 0.20 12.99
CA ALA A 145 4.61 -1.10 12.32
C ALA A 145 3.24 -1.82 12.42
N ASP A 146 2.40 -1.41 13.36
CA ASP A 146 1.10 -2.00 13.70
C ASP A 146 -0.02 -1.30 12.93
N THR A 147 0.09 -1.28 11.61
CA THR A 147 -0.95 -0.62 10.80
C THR A 147 -2.14 -1.56 10.62
N ASP A 148 -3.36 -1.05 10.83
CA ASP A 148 -4.64 -1.75 10.61
C ASP A 148 -4.93 -1.93 9.10
N VAL A 149 -3.94 -2.46 8.38
CA VAL A 149 -4.02 -2.64 6.92
C VAL A 149 -4.93 -3.82 6.62
N TYR A 150 -5.76 -3.63 5.60
CA TYR A 150 -6.56 -4.69 5.03
C TYR A 150 -5.92 -5.16 3.72
N PRO A 151 -5.98 -6.47 3.43
CA PRO A 151 -5.59 -6.99 2.13
C PRO A 151 -6.39 -6.29 1.03
N ALA A 152 -5.77 -6.04 -0.12
CA ALA A 152 -6.43 -5.46 -1.28
C ALA A 152 -7.43 -6.47 -1.88
N LEU A 153 -8.59 -6.58 -1.26
CA LEU A 153 -9.76 -7.26 -1.80
C LEU A 153 -10.49 -6.22 -2.69
N TYR A 154 -10.70 -6.56 -3.97
CA TYR A 154 -11.50 -5.77 -4.92
C TYR A 154 -12.86 -5.37 -4.28
N HIS A 155 -13.44 -4.16 -4.41
CA HIS A 155 -13.09 -2.89 -5.05
C HIS A 155 -13.84 -1.77 -4.31
N GLY A 156 -13.16 -0.65 -3.99
CA GLY A 156 -13.82 0.59 -3.55
C GLY A 156 -13.20 1.27 -2.33
N ARG A 157 -12.10 2.01 -2.56
CA ARG A 157 -11.58 3.14 -1.74
C ARG A 157 -11.47 2.95 -0.21
N ARG A 158 -10.23 3.01 0.29
CA ARG A 158 -9.84 3.92 1.39
C ARG A 158 -8.31 4.01 1.52
N SER A 159 -7.67 4.70 0.58
CA SER A 159 -6.43 5.47 0.84
C SER A 159 -6.78 6.94 0.61
N GLY A 160 -7.46 7.51 1.59
CA GLY A 160 -7.97 8.87 1.58
C GLY A 160 -8.56 9.14 2.95
N HIS A 161 -7.70 9.54 3.89
CA HIS A 161 -8.12 10.20 5.10
C HIS A 161 -8.82 11.49 4.64
N SER A 162 -10.15 11.54 4.75
CA SER A 162 -10.87 12.80 4.81
C SER A 162 -10.86 13.20 6.27
N THR A 163 -9.94 14.08 6.62
CA THR A 163 -10.10 15.03 7.73
C THR A 163 -10.21 16.40 7.11
#